data_AF-A0A2G9U5P7-F1
#
_entry.id   AF-A0A2G9U5P7-F1
#
_cell.length_a   1.000
_cell.length_b   1.000
_cell.length_c   1.000
_cell.angle_alpha   90.00
_cell.angle_beta   90.00
_cell.angle_gamma   90.00
#
_symmetry.space_group_name_H-M   'P 1'
#
loop_
_entity.id
_entity.type
_entity.pdbx_description
1 polymer ?
#
loop_
_entity_poly.entity_id
_entity_poly.type
_entity_poly.pdbx_seq_one_letter_code
_entity_poly.pdbx_strand_id
1 'polypeptide(L)'
;MEDGPNGERCIVPLLDDCPEEQGKPRRPDPDDLLDQGYTNQDGEFQLQGATVETTPIDPILKIYHDCNDVTGFLGVSKPGSRKVKFSLPDKYITAGMVPRKTMDIGAINLEIEFLDEEREYIVD
;
A
#
# COMPACT_ATOMS: atom_id res chain seq x y z
N MET A 1 -0.86 14.60 11.20
CA MET A 1 0.33 13.87 10.75
C MET A 1 1.42 14.92 10.51
N GLU A 2 2.18 15.26 11.55
CA GLU A 2 3.48 15.95 11.58
C GLU A 2 4.11 15.47 12.92
N ASP A 3 5.36 15.03 13.06
CA ASP A 3 6.63 15.64 12.63
C ASP A 3 7.71 14.57 12.32
N GLY A 4 8.18 14.58 11.08
CA GLY A 4 9.58 14.41 10.69
C GLY A 4 10.02 15.70 9.99
N PRO A 5 11.31 16.04 9.90
CA PRO A 5 11.79 17.37 9.47
C PRO A 5 11.40 17.80 8.03
N ASN A 6 10.67 16.97 7.28
CA ASN A 6 10.23 17.22 5.91
C ASN A 6 8.72 17.05 5.64
N GLY A 7 7.86 16.88 6.66
CA GLY A 7 6.41 16.68 6.42
C GLY A 7 6.14 15.43 5.56
N GLU A 8 6.61 14.28 6.04
CA GLU A 8 6.76 13.05 5.26
C GLU A 8 5.40 12.47 4.85
N ARG A 9 5.15 12.42 3.53
CA ARG A 9 3.98 11.81 2.91
C ARG A 9 4.17 10.29 2.89
N CYS A 10 3.14 9.51 3.19
CA CYS A 10 3.19 8.06 2.99
C CYS A 10 3.27 7.73 1.50
N ILE A 11 4.01 6.69 1.14
CA ILE A 11 3.94 6.08 -0.18
C ILE A 11 2.85 5.02 -0.15
N VAL A 12 1.93 5.10 -1.10
CA VAL A 12 0.71 4.27 -1.13
C VAL A 12 0.59 3.63 -2.51
N PRO A 13 1.15 2.42 -2.71
CA PRO A 13 0.90 1.65 -3.93
C PRO A 13 -0.35 0.77 -3.80
N LEU A 14 -1.06 0.68 -4.90
CA LEU A 14 -2.13 -0.27 -5.16
C LEU A 14 -1.61 -1.32 -6.13
N LEU A 15 -1.70 -2.59 -5.75
CA LEU A 15 -1.15 -3.72 -6.48
C LEU A 15 -2.23 -4.76 -6.73
N ASP A 16 -2.06 -5.57 -7.76
CA ASP A 16 -2.77 -6.84 -7.95
C ASP A 16 -1.88 -8.00 -7.49
N ASP A 17 -2.30 -8.72 -6.46
CA ASP A 17 -1.59 -9.90 -5.95
C ASP A 17 -2.16 -11.16 -6.58
N CYS A 18 -1.64 -11.54 -7.76
CA CYS A 18 -2.06 -12.76 -8.43
C CYS A 18 -1.77 -14.00 -7.55
N PRO A 19 -2.80 -14.72 -7.07
CA PRO A 19 -2.61 -15.88 -6.22
C PRO A 19 -1.91 -16.99 -7.00
N GLU A 20 -1.08 -17.74 -6.29
CA GLU A 20 -0.38 -18.89 -6.86
C GLU A 20 -1.40 -19.98 -7.24
N GLU A 21 -1.70 -20.14 -8.53
CA GLU A 21 -2.57 -21.23 -8.98
C GLU A 21 -1.90 -22.59 -8.77
N GLN A 22 -2.65 -23.56 -8.24
CA GLN A 22 -2.14 -24.89 -7.90
C GLN A 22 -1.43 -25.56 -9.08
N GLY A 23 -0.11 -25.69 -8.98
CA GLY A 23 0.71 -26.38 -9.98
C GLY A 23 1.17 -25.51 -11.16
N LYS A 24 0.91 -24.21 -11.15
CA LYS A 24 1.48 -23.24 -12.10
C LYS A 24 2.49 -22.38 -11.33
N PRO A 25 3.78 -22.38 -11.71
CA PRO A 25 4.71 -21.43 -11.10
C PRO A 25 4.15 -20.02 -11.29
N ARG A 26 4.21 -19.17 -10.25
CA ARG A 26 3.91 -17.75 -10.39
C ARG A 26 4.53 -17.29 -11.70
N ARG A 27 3.73 -16.69 -12.60
CA ARG A 27 4.36 -16.00 -13.73
C ARG A 27 5.39 -15.05 -13.09
N PRO A 28 6.52 -14.76 -13.75
CA PRO A 28 7.46 -13.76 -13.24
C PRO A 28 6.86 -12.35 -13.10
N ASP A 29 5.53 -12.19 -13.27
CA ASP A 29 4.81 -10.99 -12.89
C ASP A 29 5.15 -10.68 -11.43
N PRO A 30 5.93 -9.62 -11.19
CA PRO A 30 5.89 -8.95 -9.91
C PRO A 30 4.44 -8.55 -9.66
N ASP A 31 3.96 -8.53 -8.41
CA ASP A 31 2.65 -7.95 -8.06
C ASP A 31 2.38 -6.71 -8.93
N ASP A 32 1.31 -6.75 -9.73
CA ASP A 32 1.12 -5.81 -10.83
C ASP A 32 0.83 -4.43 -10.22
N LEU A 33 1.72 -3.44 -10.43
CA LEU A 33 1.51 -2.08 -9.94
C LEU A 33 0.35 -1.44 -10.70
N LEU A 34 -0.81 -1.39 -10.06
CA LEU A 34 -2.02 -0.80 -10.62
C LEU A 34 -1.96 0.72 -10.57
N ASP A 35 -1.50 1.28 -9.45
CA ASP A 35 -1.30 2.72 -9.25
C ASP A 35 -0.37 2.97 -8.05
N GLN A 36 0.25 4.15 -7.99
CA GLN A 36 1.02 4.58 -6.83
C GLN A 36 0.88 6.09 -6.62
N GLY A 37 0.69 6.48 -5.37
CA GLY A 37 0.64 7.87 -4.97
C GLY A 37 1.32 8.14 -3.65
N TYR A 38 1.27 9.41 -3.26
CA TYR A 38 1.67 9.88 -1.95
C TYR A 38 0.46 10.49 -1.26
N THR A 39 0.38 10.36 0.07
CA THR A 39 -0.63 11.10 0.83
C THR A 39 -0.41 12.61 0.70
N ASN A 40 -1.48 13.39 0.76
CA ASN A 40 -1.36 14.84 0.89
C ASN A 40 -1.01 15.23 2.34
N GLN A 41 -0.98 16.53 2.64
CA GLN A 41 -0.65 17.06 3.98
C GLN A 41 -1.69 16.67 5.05
N ASP A 42 -2.92 16.39 4.64
CA ASP A 42 -4.01 15.96 5.51
C ASP A 42 -4.05 14.42 5.68
N GLY A 43 -3.13 13.69 5.04
CA GLY A 43 -3.06 12.23 5.06
C GLY A 43 -4.00 11.55 4.06
N GLU A 44 -4.65 12.30 3.17
CA GLU A 44 -5.59 11.76 2.18
C GLU A 44 -4.85 11.25 0.94
N PHE A 45 -5.42 10.23 0.29
CA PHE A 45 -4.96 9.70 -0.99
C PHE A 45 -6.14 9.18 -1.79
N GLN A 46 -5.99 9.12 -3.12
CA GLN A 46 -6.94 8.50 -4.02
C GLN A 46 -6.17 7.79 -5.12
N LEU A 47 -6.44 6.50 -5.29
CA LEU A 47 -5.77 5.63 -6.25
C LEU A 47 -6.81 4.91 -7.12
N GLN A 48 -6.46 4.65 -8.36
CA GLN A 48 -7.22 3.81 -9.26
C GLN A 48 -6.31 3.14 -10.28
N GLY A 49 -6.54 1.86 -10.55
CA GLY A 49 -5.84 1.17 -11.60
C GLY A 49 -6.67 0.05 -12.20
N ALA A 50 -6.14 -0.52 -13.27
CA ALA A 50 -6.73 -1.62 -13.99
C ALA A 50 -5.61 -2.43 -14.66
N THR A 51 -5.76 -3.75 -14.67
CA THR A 51 -4.92 -4.67 -15.44
C THR A 51 -5.80 -5.56 -16.31
N VAL A 52 -5.19 -6.28 -17.26
CA VAL A 52 -5.88 -7.19 -18.18
C VAL A 52 -5.62 -8.62 -17.73
N GLU A 53 -6.55 -9.14 -16.93
CA GLU A 53 -6.45 -10.48 -16.36
C GLU A 53 -7.55 -11.43 -16.82
N THR A 54 -7.24 -12.74 -16.77
CA THR A 54 -8.22 -13.80 -17.07
C THR A 54 -9.12 -14.14 -15.90
N THR A 55 -8.67 -13.83 -14.69
CA THR A 55 -9.39 -13.99 -13.42
C THR A 55 -9.72 -12.60 -12.85
N PRO A 56 -10.62 -12.50 -11.86
CA PRO A 56 -10.69 -11.29 -11.04
C PRO A 56 -9.32 -10.97 -10.45
N ILE A 57 -9.01 -9.67 -10.35
CA ILE A 57 -7.82 -9.16 -9.67
C ILE A 57 -7.98 -9.33 -8.16
N ASP A 58 -6.87 -9.37 -7.44
CA ASP A 58 -6.76 -9.51 -5.98
C ASP A 58 -6.06 -8.26 -5.42
N PRO A 59 -6.80 -7.14 -5.25
CA PRO A 59 -6.21 -5.84 -4.98
C PRO A 59 -5.62 -5.75 -3.57
N ILE A 60 -4.35 -5.38 -3.47
CA ILE A 60 -3.62 -5.12 -2.23
C ILE A 60 -3.20 -3.65 -2.18
N LEU A 61 -3.60 -2.96 -1.11
CA LEU A 61 -3.08 -1.65 -0.75
C LEU A 61 -1.91 -1.83 0.22
N LYS A 62 -0.74 -1.28 -0.12
CA LYS A 62 0.37 -1.17 0.84
C LYS A 62 0.49 0.29 1.28
N ILE A 63 0.88 0.52 2.53
CA ILE A 63 1.21 1.86 3.03
C ILE A 63 2.59 1.80 3.65
N TYR A 64 3.50 2.60 3.10
CA TYR A 64 4.84 2.79 3.64
C TYR A 64 4.87 4.09 4.43
N HIS A 65 5.36 4.03 5.68
CA HIS A 65 5.36 5.16 6.58
C HIS A 65 6.47 5.07 7.63
N ASP A 66 6.81 6.24 8.20
CA ASP A 66 7.79 6.37 9.27
C ASP A 66 7.15 6.93 10.56
N CYS A 67 5.82 6.90 10.66
CA CYS A 67 5.08 7.32 11.85
C CYS A 67 5.55 6.57 13.10
N ASN A 68 5.93 7.32 14.15
CA ASN A 68 6.49 6.79 15.39
C ASN A 68 7.69 5.84 15.16
N ASP A 69 8.45 6.03 14.07
CA ASP A 69 9.50 5.12 13.67
C ASP A 69 10.92 5.55 14.06
N VAL A 70 11.08 5.87 15.34
CA VAL A 70 12.35 6.33 15.90
C VAL A 70 12.99 5.26 16.79
N THR A 71 14.31 5.32 16.90
CA THR A 71 15.08 4.54 17.88
C THR A 71 14.93 5.18 19.27
N GLY A 72 14.81 4.33 20.30
CA GLY A 72 14.66 4.80 21.69
C GLY A 72 15.88 5.53 22.26
N PHE A 73 17.01 5.53 21.54
CA PHE A 73 18.21 6.27 21.89
C PHE A 73 18.34 7.46 20.93
N LEU A 74 18.19 8.67 21.46
CA LEU A 74 18.33 9.96 20.73
C LEU A 74 17.27 10.27 19.66
N GLY A 75 16.22 9.46 19.50
CA GLY A 75 15.11 9.77 18.57
C GLY A 75 15.50 9.72 17.10
N VAL A 76 16.53 8.93 16.75
CA VAL A 76 17.00 8.78 15.37
C VAL A 76 16.07 7.85 14.61
N SER A 77 15.60 8.21 13.40
CA SER A 77 14.75 7.36 12.57
C SER A 77 15.40 6.01 12.28
N LYS A 78 14.58 4.94 12.26
CA LYS A 78 15.06 3.60 11.89
C LYS A 78 15.32 3.52 10.38
N PRO A 79 16.27 2.70 9.92
CA PRO A 79 16.52 2.52 8.49
C PRO A 79 15.38 1.74 7.81
N GLY A 80 15.02 2.13 6.59
CA GLY A 80 13.84 1.62 5.87
C GLY A 80 12.53 2.17 6.44
N SER A 81 11.41 1.82 5.82
CA SER A 81 10.08 2.27 6.25
C SER A 81 9.23 1.12 6.78
N ARG A 82 8.34 1.42 7.73
CA ARG A 82 7.29 0.50 8.16
C ARG A 82 6.31 0.29 7.01
N LYS A 83 5.84 -0.93 6.83
CA LYS A 83 4.94 -1.32 5.74
C LYS A 83 3.77 -2.12 6.28
N VAL A 84 2.57 -1.58 6.09
CA VAL A 84 1.31 -2.28 6.36
C VAL A 84 0.64 -2.67 5.05
N LYS A 85 -0.12 -3.77 5.06
CA LYS A 85 -0.80 -4.34 3.89
C LYS A 85 -2.28 -4.53 4.18
N PHE A 86 -3.13 -4.17 3.22
CA PHE A 86 -4.57 -4.37 3.29
C PHE A 86 -5.06 -5.02 2.00
N SER A 87 -5.72 -6.17 2.11
CA SER A 87 -6.49 -6.74 1.01
C SER A 87 -7.80 -5.98 0.86
N LEU A 88 -8.10 -5.52 -0.35
CA LEU A 88 -9.32 -4.77 -0.65
C LEU A 88 -10.43 -5.72 -1.12
N PRO A 89 -11.69 -5.53 -0.70
CA PRO A 89 -12.78 -6.43 -1.06
C PRO A 89 -13.15 -6.41 -2.55
N ASP A 90 -13.35 -7.59 -3.13
CA ASP A 90 -13.64 -7.78 -4.57
C ASP A 90 -14.86 -7.01 -5.07
N LYS A 91 -15.82 -6.69 -4.18
CA LYS A 91 -17.05 -5.94 -4.54
C LYS A 91 -16.79 -4.53 -5.09
N TYR A 92 -15.56 -4.02 -4.95
CA TYR A 92 -15.11 -2.74 -5.50
C TYR A 92 -14.42 -2.88 -6.86
N ILE A 93 -14.11 -4.10 -7.31
CA ILE A 93 -13.61 -4.38 -8.64
C ILE A 93 -14.75 -4.22 -9.65
N THR A 94 -14.48 -3.55 -10.76
CA THR A 94 -15.47 -3.35 -11.83
C THR A 94 -14.85 -3.57 -13.20
N ALA A 95 -15.63 -4.08 -14.15
CA ALA A 95 -15.15 -4.31 -15.51
C ALA A 95 -14.90 -2.99 -16.27
N GLY A 96 -13.72 -2.92 -16.90
CA GLY A 96 -13.26 -1.79 -17.71
C GLY A 96 -12.03 -1.09 -17.11
N MET A 97 -11.43 -0.18 -17.87
CA MET A 97 -10.19 0.52 -17.49
C MET A 97 -10.39 1.62 -16.43
N VAL A 98 -11.63 1.98 -16.12
CA VAL A 98 -11.96 3.03 -15.15
C VAL A 98 -12.92 2.43 -14.13
N PRO A 99 -12.57 2.44 -12.82
CA PRO A 99 -13.42 1.88 -11.79
C PRO A 99 -14.72 2.68 -11.68
N ARG A 100 -15.86 1.99 -11.52
CA ARG A 100 -17.19 2.62 -11.37
C ARG A 100 -17.62 2.81 -9.93
N LYS A 101 -16.81 2.33 -8.99
CA LYS A 101 -17.04 2.43 -7.55
C LYS A 101 -15.73 2.75 -6.87
N THR A 102 -15.82 3.55 -5.82
CA THR A 102 -14.68 3.90 -4.97
C THR A 102 -14.92 3.30 -3.60
N MET A 103 -13.88 2.68 -3.04
CA MET A 103 -13.86 2.27 -1.64
C MET A 103 -13.32 3.42 -0.80
N ASP A 104 -14.04 3.77 0.27
CA ASP A 104 -13.49 4.59 1.33
C ASP A 104 -12.96 3.65 2.42
N ILE A 105 -11.63 3.65 2.63
CA ILE A 105 -10.98 2.83 3.65
C ILE A 105 -11.04 3.49 5.05
N GLY A 106 -11.50 4.75 5.12
CA GLY A 106 -11.57 5.55 6.33
C GLY A 106 -10.20 6.09 6.77
N ALA A 107 -10.12 6.49 8.03
CA ALA A 107 -8.90 6.98 8.64
C ALA A 107 -8.19 5.89 9.45
N ILE A 108 -6.94 5.63 9.12
CA ILE A 108 -6.10 4.63 9.80
C ILE A 108 -5.01 5.37 10.58
N ASN A 109 -4.91 5.13 11.88
CA ASN A 109 -3.82 5.65 12.68
C ASN A 109 -2.59 4.76 12.51
N LEU A 110 -1.52 5.29 11.92
CA LEU A 110 -0.27 4.57 11.62
C LEU A 110 0.78 4.63 12.75
N GLU A 111 0.48 5.27 13.88
CA GLU A 111 1.36 5.27 15.06
C GLU A 111 1.33 3.93 15.82
N ILE A 112 0.24 3.18 15.67
CA ILE A 112 0.06 1.87 16.31
C ILE A 112 0.88 0.79 15.59
N GLU A 113 1.12 -0.33 16.26
CA GLU A 113 1.78 -1.51 15.70
C GLU A 113 0.73 -2.48 15.14
N PHE A 114 0.90 -2.90 13.89
CA PHE A 114 0.08 -3.93 13.26
C PHE A 114 0.77 -5.30 13.36
N LEU A 115 0.01 -6.37 13.60
CA LEU A 115 0.56 -7.70 13.87
C LEU A 115 1.48 -8.24 12.76
N ASP A 116 1.10 -8.00 11.50
CA ASP A 116 1.85 -8.42 10.30
C ASP A 116 2.53 -7.23 9.61
N GLU A 117 2.94 -6.21 10.38
CA GLU A 117 3.71 -5.10 9.86
C GLU A 117 5.13 -5.55 9.47
N GLU A 118 5.55 -5.14 8.28
CA GLU A 118 6.88 -5.42 7.76
C GLU A 118 7.73 -4.14 7.72
N ARG A 119 9.02 -4.30 7.41
CA ARG A 119 9.94 -3.20 7.14
C ARG A 119 10.67 -3.43 5.83
N GLU A 120 10.72 -2.42 4.98
CA GLU A 120 11.39 -2.48 3.69
C GLU A 120 12.22 -1.24 3.40
N TYR A 121 13.32 -1.43 2.67
CA TYR A 121 14.07 -0.33 2.07
C TYR A 121 13.41 -0.01 0.74
N ILE A 122 12.84 1.18 0.64
CA ILE A 122 12.31 1.68 -0.61
C ILE A 122 13.50 2.20 -1.41
N VAL A 123 13.80 1.52 -2.51
CA VAL A 123 14.76 1.99 -3.51
C VAL A 123 13.94 2.67 -4.61
N ASP A 124 13.99 4.00 -4.63
CA ASP A 124 13.44 4.81 -5.71
C ASP A 124 14.21 4.59 -7.03
#